data_AF-A0A3D4TDH6-F1
#
_entry.id   AF-A0A3D4TDH6-F1
#
_cell.length_a   1.000
_cell.length_b   1.000
_cell.length_c   1.000
_cell.angle_alpha   90.00
_cell.angle_beta   90.00
_cell.angle_gamma   90.00
#
_symmetry.space_group_name_H-M   'P 1'
#
loop_
_entity.id
_entity.type
_entity.pdbx_description
1 polymer ?
#
loop_
_entity_poly.entity_id
_entity_poly.type
_entity_poly.pdbx_seq_one_letter_code
_entity_poly.pdbx_strand_id
1 'polypeptide(L)'
;MKELIQSLAAYNIWANRQLFDAALQLDPALHEQTVPSSFPTLKATFMHMWDAESGWWQRLQNHEHIVIPSKTFHPHLKDVANGLLGQNQ
;
A
#
# COMPACT_ATOMS: atom_id res chain seq x y z
N MET A 1 -18.18 -18.37 -2.84
CA MET A 1 -16.77 -17.91 -2.67
C MET A 1 -16.40 -16.77 -3.60
N LYS A 2 -16.70 -16.84 -4.91
CA LYS A 2 -16.40 -15.75 -5.87
C LYS A 2 -16.90 -14.38 -5.42
N GLU A 3 -18.17 -14.26 -5.08
CA GLU A 3 -18.78 -13.00 -4.63
C GLU A 3 -18.13 -12.44 -3.37
N LEU A 4 -17.83 -13.31 -2.38
CA LEU A 4 -17.14 -12.90 -1.16
C LEU A 4 -15.76 -12.30 -1.46
N ILE A 5 -14.96 -12.95 -2.31
CA ILE A 5 -13.62 -12.48 -2.67
C ILE A 5 -13.72 -11.14 -3.44
N GLN A 6 -14.70 -11.01 -4.34
CA GLN A 6 -14.93 -9.76 -5.06
C GLN A 6 -15.32 -8.62 -4.12
N SER A 7 -16.21 -8.87 -3.16
CA SER A 7 -16.59 -7.89 -2.14
C SER A 7 -15.41 -7.48 -1.26
N LEU A 8 -14.55 -8.43 -0.86
CA LEU A 8 -13.34 -8.14 -0.09
C LEU A 8 -12.33 -7.32 -0.89
N ALA A 9 -12.15 -7.63 -2.18
CA ALA A 9 -11.28 -6.85 -3.07
C ALA A 9 -11.80 -5.41 -3.25
N ALA A 10 -13.10 -5.25 -3.49
CA ALA A 10 -13.74 -3.93 -3.58
C ALA A 10 -13.63 -3.14 -2.27
N TYR A 11 -13.82 -3.80 -1.12
CA TYR A 11 -13.62 -3.20 0.19
C TYR A 11 -12.17 -2.75 0.41
N ASN A 12 -11.19 -3.58 0.03
CA ASN A 12 -9.78 -3.23 0.15
C ASN A 12 -9.42 -1.96 -0.65
N ILE A 13 -9.92 -1.84 -1.88
CA ILE A 13 -9.74 -0.63 -2.72
C ILE A 13 -10.35 0.60 -2.04
N TRP A 14 -11.58 0.49 -1.56
CA TRP A 14 -12.25 1.58 -0.85
C TRP A 14 -11.49 1.98 0.43
N ALA A 15 -11.10 1.01 1.25
CA ALA A 15 -10.42 1.26 2.52
C ALA A 15 -9.07 1.95 2.28
N ASN A 16 -8.28 1.46 1.32
CA ASN A 16 -7.00 2.07 0.98
C ASN A 16 -7.17 3.50 0.45
N ARG A 17 -8.22 3.78 -0.33
CA ARG A 17 -8.54 5.14 -0.78
C ARG A 17 -8.80 6.07 0.40
N GLN A 18 -9.66 5.65 1.34
CA GLN A 18 -9.98 6.44 2.53
C GLN A 18 -8.73 6.70 3.39
N LEU A 19 -7.88 5.69 3.57
CA LEU A 19 -6.64 5.82 4.34
C LEU A 19 -5.67 6.81 3.71
N PHE A 20 -5.43 6.74 2.40
CA PHE A 20 -4.55 7.67 1.70
C PHE A 20 -5.14 9.09 1.62
N ASP A 21 -6.45 9.23 1.38
CA ASP A 21 -7.10 10.54 1.36
C ASP A 21 -6.93 11.27 2.70
N ALA A 22 -7.02 10.55 3.83
CA ALA A 22 -6.76 11.11 5.15
C ALA A 22 -5.25 11.38 5.39
N ALA A 23 -4.39 10.42 5.07
CA ALA A 23 -2.96 10.53 5.35
C ALA A 23 -2.28 11.64 4.55
N LEU A 24 -2.68 11.85 3.29
CA LEU A 24 -2.12 12.87 2.41
C LEU A 24 -2.51 14.31 2.81
N GLN A 25 -3.52 14.49 3.67
CA GLN A 25 -3.88 15.79 4.23
C GLN A 25 -3.04 16.19 5.44
N LEU A 26 -2.29 15.26 6.02
CA LEU A 26 -1.38 15.55 7.13
C LEU A 26 -0.17 16.35 6.66
N ASP A 27 0.44 17.11 7.59
CA ASP A 27 1.74 17.72 7.36
C ASP A 27 2.75 16.62 6.93
N PRO A 28 3.50 16.81 5.83
CA PRO A 28 4.51 15.86 5.37
C PRO A 28 5.51 15.43 6.45
N ALA A 29 5.80 16.27 7.45
CA ALA A 29 6.65 15.90 8.58
C ALA A 29 6.08 14.73 9.40
N LEU A 30 4.75 14.61 9.48
CA LEU A 30 4.07 13.52 10.19
C LEU A 30 4.14 12.19 9.44
N HIS A 31 4.38 12.20 8.13
CA HIS A 31 4.52 10.96 7.35
C HIS A 31 5.80 10.19 7.74
N GLU A 32 6.85 10.93 8.11
CA GLU A 32 8.17 10.43 8.48
C GLU A 32 8.40 10.40 9.99
N GLN A 33 7.48 10.96 10.79
CA GLN A 33 7.60 10.97 12.24
C GLN A 33 7.67 9.54 12.79
N THR A 34 8.72 9.27 13.57
CA THR A 34 8.87 7.98 14.23
C THR A 34 7.81 7.79 15.31
N VAL A 35 7.03 6.72 15.18
CA VAL A 35 6.06 6.23 16.17
C VAL A 35 6.43 4.77 16.48
N PRO A 36 6.76 4.42 17.75
CA PRO A 36 7.13 3.05 18.11
C PRO A 36 6.04 2.04 17.75
N SER A 37 6.31 1.19 16.76
CA SER A 37 5.40 0.18 16.22
C SER A 37 6.18 -0.82 15.35
N SER A 38 5.51 -1.81 14.76
CA SER A 38 6.12 -2.77 13.83
C SER A 38 6.70 -2.09 12.58
N PHE A 39 6.04 -1.05 12.08
CA PHE A 39 6.57 -0.14 11.06
C PHE A 39 6.70 1.24 11.69
N PRO A 40 7.92 1.81 11.76
CA PRO A 40 8.20 2.92 12.67
C PRO A 40 7.66 4.27 12.20
N THR A 41 7.06 4.38 11.01
CA THR A 41 6.45 5.61 10.50
C THR A 41 5.15 5.31 9.76
N LEU A 42 4.34 6.34 9.56
CA LEU A 42 3.14 6.23 8.73
C LEU A 42 3.51 5.83 7.30
N LYS A 43 4.53 6.45 6.71
CA LYS A 43 5.03 6.08 5.38
C LYS A 43 5.49 4.63 5.32
N ALA A 44 6.25 4.15 6.31
CA ALA A 44 6.72 2.77 6.34
C ALA A 44 5.54 1.77 6.41
N THR A 45 4.47 2.14 7.12
CA THR A 45 3.24 1.33 7.20
C THR A 45 2.56 1.22 5.83
N PHE A 46 2.32 2.35 5.15
CA PHE A 46 1.73 2.35 3.80
C PHE A 46 2.62 1.67 2.76
N MET A 47 3.94 1.81 2.89
CA MET A 47 4.89 1.13 2.02
C MET A 47 4.78 -0.39 2.19
N HIS A 48 4.66 -0.86 3.43
CA HIS A 48 4.45 -2.28 3.70
C HIS A 48 3.13 -2.81 3.13
N MET A 49 2.05 -2.03 3.22
CA MET A 49 0.76 -2.39 2.60
C MET A 49 0.92 -2.59 1.08
N TRP A 50 1.66 -1.69 0.42
CA TRP A 50 1.92 -1.82 -1.02
C TRP A 50 2.78 -3.04 -1.35
N ASP A 51 3.83 -3.30 -0.57
CA ASP A 51 4.67 -4.49 -0.73
C ASP A 51 3.87 -5.78 -0.61
N ALA A 52 3.00 -5.89 0.39
CA ALA A 52 2.20 -7.07 0.63
C ALA A 52 1.23 -7.31 -0.54
N GLU A 53 0.49 -6.27 -0.95
CA GLU A 53 -0.49 -6.39 -2.02
C GLU A 53 0.17 -6.70 -3.37
N SER A 54 1.22 -5.96 -3.72
CA SER A 54 1.98 -6.18 -4.96
C SER A 54 2.59 -7.58 -5.00
N GLY A 55 3.18 -8.03 -3.88
CA GLY A 55 3.79 -9.35 -3.79
C GLY A 55 2.80 -10.50 -3.95
N TRP A 56 1.63 -10.43 -3.29
CA TRP A 56 0.60 -11.44 -3.43
C TRP A 56 -0.08 -11.42 -4.80
N TRP A 57 -0.30 -10.23 -5.37
CA TRP A 57 -0.88 -10.10 -6.71
C TRP A 57 0.01 -10.73 -7.78
N GLN A 58 1.31 -10.45 -7.74
CA GLN A 58 2.29 -11.06 -8.64
C GLN A 58 2.32 -12.59 -8.51
N ARG A 59 2.20 -13.12 -7.28
CA ARG A 59 2.11 -14.57 -7.03
C ARG A 59 0.85 -15.20 -7.62
N LEU A 60 -0.31 -14.54 -7.49
CA LEU A 60 -1.55 -15.01 -8.12
C LEU A 60 -1.45 -15.06 -9.64
N GLN A 61 -0.59 -14.22 -10.22
CA GLN A 61 -0.26 -14.18 -11.65
C GLN A 61 0.90 -15.11 -12.04
N ASN A 62 1.41 -15.94 -11.12
CA ASN A 62 2.54 -16.85 -11.32
C ASN A 62 3.84 -16.18 -11.80
N HIS A 63 4.13 -14.96 -11.34
CA HIS A 63 5.44 -14.35 -11.57
C HIS A 63 6.54 -15.14 -10.84
N GLU A 64 7.58 -15.54 -11.58
CA GLU A 64 8.73 -16.27 -11.03
C GLU A 64 9.57 -15.41 -10.08
N HIS A 65 9.73 -14.13 -10.42
CA HIS A 65 10.44 -13.15 -9.61
C HIS A 65 9.48 -12.06 -9.14
N ILE A 66 9.36 -11.93 -7.82
CA ILE A 66 8.50 -10.93 -7.19
C ILE A 66 9.29 -9.64 -6.98
N VAL A 67 8.76 -8.54 -7.51
CA VAL A 67 9.23 -7.19 -7.21
C VAL A 67 8.57 -6.71 -5.93
N ILE A 68 9.38 -6.27 -4.97
CA ILE A 68 8.91 -5.65 -3.73
C ILE A 68 9.21 -4.16 -3.84
N PRO A 69 8.18 -3.29 -3.99
CA PRO A 69 8.35 -1.85 -4.19
C PRO A 69 9.38 -1.22 -3.25
N SER A 70 9.35 -1.54 -1.94
CA SER A 70 10.24 -0.93 -0.94
C SER A 70 11.72 -1.24 -1.13
N LYS A 71 12.07 -2.29 -1.88
CA LYS A 71 13.48 -2.66 -2.09
C LYS A 71 14.18 -1.80 -3.13
N THR A 72 13.43 -1.20 -4.05
CA THR A 72 13.98 -0.44 -5.19
C THR A 72 13.48 0.99 -5.23
N PHE A 73 12.49 1.35 -4.41
CA PHE A 73 11.80 2.62 -4.46
C PHE A 73 11.74 3.26 -3.07
N HIS A 74 12.22 4.52 -2.96
CA HIS A 74 12.21 5.31 -1.71
C HIS A 74 11.43 6.63 -1.89
N PRO A 75 10.10 6.57 -2.12
CA PRO A 75 9.31 7.74 -2.46
C PRO A 75 8.83 8.56 -1.25
N HIS A 76 8.15 9.66 -1.54
CA HIS A 76 7.24 10.32 -0.61
C HIS A 76 5.93 9.53 -0.50
N LEU A 77 5.14 9.77 0.57
CA LEU A 77 3.87 9.06 0.78
C LEU A 77 2.91 9.17 -0.43
N LYS A 78 2.95 10.30 -1.16
CA LYS A 78 2.16 10.49 -2.38
C LYS A 78 2.48 9.47 -3.48
N ASP A 79 3.74 9.10 -3.67
CA ASP A 79 4.06 8.13 -4.72
C ASP A 79 3.72 6.69 -4.30
N VAL A 80 3.75 6.41 -2.98
CA VAL A 80 3.18 5.16 -2.43
C VAL A 80 1.68 5.07 -2.72
N ALA A 81 0.94 6.16 -2.53
CA ALA A 81 -0.48 6.25 -2.84
C ALA A 81 -0.74 6.01 -4.33
N ASN A 82 0.03 6.66 -5.21
CA ASN A 82 -0.10 6.48 -6.65
C ASN A 82 0.17 5.02 -7.08
N GLY A 83 1.18 4.39 -6.49
CA GLY A 83 1.52 3.00 -6.78
C GLY A 83 0.44 2.01 -6.33
N LEU A 84 0.02 2.08 -5.07
CA LEU A 84 -0.96 1.16 -4.50
C LEU A 84 -2.36 1.38 -5.10
N LEU A 85 -2.82 2.63 -5.23
CA LEU A 85 -4.15 2.90 -5.79
C LEU A 85 -4.19 2.72 -7.31
N GLY A 86 -3.04 2.77 -7.99
CA GLY A 86 -2.92 2.56 -9.42
C GLY A 86 -2.91 1.08 -9.82
N GLN A 87 -2.38 0.18 -8.99
CA GLN A 87 -2.25 -1.24 -9.36
C GLN A 87 -3.57 -2.03 -9.37
N ASN A 88 -4.61 -1.49 -8.71
CA ASN A 88 -5.92 -2.13 -8.56
C ASN A 88 -7.00 -1.58 -9.51
N GLN A 89 -6.63 -0.75 -10.48
CA GLN A 89 -7.54 -0.18 -11.47
C GLN A 89 -7.66 -1.06 -12.72
#